data_AF-A0A011VT59-F1
#
_entry.id   AF-A0A011VT59-F1
#
_cell.length_a   1.000
_cell.length_b   1.000
_cell.length_c   1.000
_cell.angle_alpha   90.00
_cell.angle_beta   90.00
_cell.angle_gamma   90.00
#
_symmetry.space_group_name_H-M   'P 1'
#
loop_
_entity.id
_entity.type
_entity.pdbx_description
1 polymer ?
#
loop_
_entity_poly.entity_id
_entity_poly.type
_entity_poly.pdbx_seq_one_letter_code
_entity_poly.pdbx_strand_id
1 'polypeptide(L)'
;MNTIEIRKLTTSQNYENDCFVIDDIPLHEYFTKWHQELDLGEIPKPLAQADDLAVTWTASFDNDGDARFMRWLLEKEKLNLPILSCPDDLDFSCIVIVAEVEKTEHHVYWKRIGKVNHSIEKLEEEKEHGIVFVDIYSDEDWKKYADAAFMQVNSIEWREWISTHWSEELFRRRINYTYHCYQDDRNIDWIYDCDWCFDRKQYETLVSSCHPRCWMVENTEIPRT
;
A
#
# COMPACT_ATOMS: atom_id res chain seq x y z
N MET A 1 16.38 -4.27 19.26
CA MET A 1 16.16 -3.97 17.84
C MET A 1 15.63 -5.25 17.23
N ASN A 2 14.49 -5.17 16.57
CA ASN A 2 13.81 -6.29 15.95
C ASN A 2 14.42 -6.58 14.58
N THR A 3 14.25 -7.80 14.08
CA THR A 3 14.54 -8.17 12.68
C THR A 3 13.24 -8.25 11.89
N ILE A 4 13.33 -8.01 10.58
CA ILE A 4 12.21 -8.19 9.65
C ILE A 4 12.72 -8.81 8.35
N GLU A 5 11.94 -9.75 7.83
CA GLU A 5 12.18 -10.41 6.55
C GLU A 5 10.85 -10.87 5.94
N ILE A 6 10.90 -11.27 4.68
CA ILE A 6 9.77 -11.92 4.00
C ILE A 6 10.19 -13.35 3.67
N ARG A 7 9.43 -14.33 4.16
CA ARG A 7 9.66 -15.76 3.90
C ARG A 7 8.42 -16.36 3.25
N LYS A 8 8.61 -17.32 2.33
CA LYS A 8 7.52 -18.21 1.88
C LYS A 8 7.21 -19.22 2.97
N LEU A 9 5.98 -19.20 3.46
CA LEU A 9 5.48 -20.12 4.47
C LEU A 9 4.23 -20.85 3.95
N THR A 10 3.99 -22.07 4.44
CA THR A 10 2.77 -22.80 4.13
C THR A 10 1.64 -22.30 5.02
N THR A 11 0.55 -21.84 4.40
CA THR A 11 -0.65 -21.36 5.09
C THR A 11 -1.46 -22.51 5.69
N SER A 12 -2.41 -22.18 6.57
CA SER A 12 -3.42 -23.12 7.09
C SER A 12 -4.27 -23.79 5.99
N GLN A 13 -4.32 -23.19 4.80
CA GLN A 13 -4.99 -23.72 3.61
C GLN A 13 -4.06 -24.58 2.73
N ASN A 14 -2.84 -24.87 3.18
CA ASN A 14 -1.88 -25.79 2.56
C ASN A 14 -1.36 -25.33 1.18
N TYR A 15 -1.11 -24.03 1.03
CA TYR A 15 -0.38 -23.45 -0.11
C TYR A 15 0.72 -22.49 0.39
N GLU A 16 1.67 -22.12 -0.47
CA GLU A 16 2.76 -21.19 -0.09
C GLU A 16 2.35 -19.73 -0.28
N ASN A 17 2.57 -18.92 0.75
CA ASN A 17 2.36 -17.47 0.71
C ASN A 17 3.58 -16.73 1.27
N ASP A 18 3.87 -15.54 0.74
CA ASP A 18 4.89 -14.67 1.30
C ASP A 18 4.39 -14.06 2.60
N CYS A 19 5.19 -14.11 3.66
CA CYS A 19 4.80 -13.64 4.99
C CYS A 19 5.90 -12.78 5.60
N PHE A 20 5.53 -11.66 6.22
CA PHE A 20 6.44 -10.95 7.11
C PHE A 20 6.78 -11.81 8.32
N VAL A 21 8.07 -11.92 8.62
CA VAL A 21 8.58 -12.61 9.80
C VAL A 21 9.37 -11.60 10.62
N ILE A 22 8.97 -11.43 11.88
CA ILE A 22 9.53 -10.44 12.80
C ILE A 22 10.05 -11.18 14.03
N ASP A 23 11.36 -11.09 14.27
CA ASP A 23 12.08 -11.86 15.28
C ASP A 23 11.79 -13.38 15.17
N ASP A 24 11.90 -13.92 13.95
CA ASP A 24 11.60 -15.32 13.59
C ASP A 24 10.15 -15.77 13.82
N ILE A 25 9.23 -14.85 14.15
CA ILE A 25 7.81 -15.13 14.34
C ILE A 25 7.01 -14.57 13.15
N PRO A 26 6.23 -15.40 12.43
CA PRO A 26 5.35 -14.92 11.37
C PRO A 26 4.33 -13.88 11.87
N LEU A 27 4.08 -12.83 11.08
CA LEU A 27 3.24 -11.71 11.48
C LEU A 27 1.81 -12.15 11.89
N HIS A 28 1.25 -13.15 11.22
CA HIS A 28 -0.07 -13.67 11.55
C HIS A 28 -0.16 -14.33 12.93
N GLU A 29 0.94 -14.88 13.45
CA GLU A 29 0.98 -15.41 14.82
C GLU A 29 0.89 -14.30 15.87
N TYR A 30 1.42 -13.11 15.57
CA TYR A 30 1.26 -11.94 16.44
C TYR A 30 -0.19 -11.51 16.54
N PHE A 31 -0.96 -11.49 15.45
CA PHE A 31 -2.39 -11.18 15.51
C PHE A 31 -3.15 -12.15 16.42
N THR A 32 -2.81 -13.44 16.36
CA THR A 32 -3.39 -14.45 17.24
C THR A 32 -3.03 -14.18 18.71
N LYS A 33 -1.76 -13.88 19.00
CA LYS A 33 -1.28 -13.57 20.36
C LYS A 33 -1.96 -12.31 20.92
N TRP A 34 -1.96 -11.22 20.16
CA TRP A 34 -2.56 -9.95 20.57
C TRP A 34 -4.05 -10.08 20.85
N HIS A 35 -4.76 -10.86 20.04
CA HIS A 35 -6.17 -11.12 20.28
C HIS A 35 -6.43 -11.87 21.60
N GLN A 36 -5.57 -12.83 21.94
CA GLN A 36 -5.65 -13.56 23.20
C GLN A 36 -5.27 -12.68 24.40
N GLU A 37 -4.24 -11.84 24.25
CA GLU A 37 -3.79 -10.91 25.30
C GLU A 37 -4.83 -9.84 25.65
N LEU A 38 -5.57 -9.36 24.65
CA LEU A 38 -6.58 -8.31 24.82
C LEU A 38 -7.97 -8.85 25.23
N ASP A 39 -8.13 -10.17 25.39
CA ASP A 39 -9.40 -10.85 25.74
C ASP A 39 -10.60 -10.40 24.87
N LEU A 40 -10.37 -10.24 23.57
CA LEU A 40 -11.34 -9.70 22.62
C LEU A 40 -12.43 -10.70 22.17
N GLY A 41 -12.48 -11.90 22.77
CA GLY A 41 -13.46 -12.94 22.45
C GLY A 41 -13.09 -13.80 21.24
N GLU A 42 -13.98 -13.92 20.25
CA GLU A 42 -13.67 -14.64 18.99
C GLU A 42 -12.84 -13.75 18.04
N ILE A 43 -11.77 -14.30 17.49
CA ILE A 43 -10.94 -13.61 16.50
C ILE A 43 -11.81 -13.23 15.30
N PRO A 44 -11.91 -11.92 14.94
CA PRO A 44 -12.62 -11.51 13.74
C PRO A 44 -12.14 -12.31 12.53
N LYS A 45 -13.06 -12.80 11.68
CA LYS A 45 -12.73 -13.64 10.52
C LYS A 45 -11.53 -13.13 9.68
N PRO A 46 -11.38 -11.83 9.40
CA PRO A 46 -10.21 -11.31 8.66
C PRO A 46 -8.87 -11.57 9.34
N LEU A 47 -8.83 -11.55 10.68
CA LEU A 47 -7.62 -11.83 11.46
C LEU A 47 -7.42 -13.33 11.68
N ALA A 48 -8.50 -14.11 11.68
CA ALA A 48 -8.45 -15.56 11.82
C ALA A 48 -7.81 -16.26 10.60
N GLN A 49 -7.72 -15.57 9.46
CA GLN A 49 -7.10 -16.04 8.22
C GLN A 49 -5.98 -15.08 7.77
N ALA A 50 -5.31 -14.43 8.71
CA ALA A 50 -4.27 -13.46 8.37
C ALA A 50 -3.01 -14.09 7.72
N ASP A 51 -2.84 -15.41 7.82
CA ASP A 51 -1.83 -16.17 7.09
C ASP A 51 -2.13 -16.28 5.59
N ASP A 52 -3.38 -16.02 5.19
CA ASP A 52 -3.87 -15.98 3.81
C ASP A 52 -3.68 -14.62 3.13
N LEU A 53 -3.42 -13.56 3.90
CA LEU A 53 -3.27 -12.21 3.35
C LEU A 53 -1.94 -12.08 2.59
N ALA A 54 -1.96 -11.37 1.46
CA ALA A 54 -0.79 -11.14 0.64
C ALA A 54 0.05 -9.96 1.15
N VAL A 55 1.37 -10.10 1.14
CA VAL A 55 2.30 -9.00 1.41
C VAL A 55 2.21 -7.95 0.29
N THR A 56 1.95 -6.69 0.67
CA THR A 56 1.77 -5.57 -0.28
C THR A 56 3.09 -5.04 -0.86
N TRP A 57 4.23 -5.45 -0.31
CA TRP A 57 5.55 -5.05 -0.80
C TRP A 57 5.92 -5.93 -1.99
N THR A 58 5.24 -5.70 -3.10
CA THR A 58 5.34 -6.49 -4.33
C THR A 58 5.07 -5.62 -5.56
N ALA A 59 5.56 -6.03 -6.73
CA ALA A 59 5.21 -5.40 -8.00
C ALA A 59 4.00 -6.06 -8.67
N SER A 60 3.50 -7.19 -8.14
CA SER A 60 2.53 -8.06 -8.80
C SER A 60 1.07 -7.67 -8.57
N PHE A 61 0.76 -6.38 -8.48
CA PHE A 61 -0.60 -5.87 -8.36
C PHE A 61 -1.41 -6.12 -9.65
N ASP A 62 -2.73 -6.19 -9.53
CA ASP A 62 -3.62 -6.37 -10.69
C ASP A 62 -3.52 -5.20 -11.68
N ASN A 63 -3.20 -4.01 -11.17
CA ASN A 63 -3.00 -2.80 -11.95
C ASN A 63 -1.64 -2.15 -11.64
N ASP A 64 -0.95 -1.71 -12.70
CA ASP A 64 0.33 -0.99 -12.56
C ASP A 64 0.22 0.30 -11.73
N GLY A 65 -0.93 0.98 -11.76
CA GLY A 65 -1.19 2.16 -10.93
C GLY A 65 -1.06 1.88 -9.43
N ASP A 66 -1.49 0.71 -8.97
CA ASP A 66 -1.37 0.28 -7.56
C ASP A 66 0.08 -0.10 -7.21
N ALA A 67 0.80 -0.76 -8.13
CA ALA A 67 2.22 -1.04 -7.95
C ALA A 67 3.06 0.24 -7.86
N ARG A 68 2.75 1.25 -8.69
CA ARG A 68 3.34 2.60 -8.63
C ARG A 68 3.01 3.27 -7.30
N PHE A 69 1.77 3.14 -6.83
CA PHE A 69 1.35 3.68 -5.53
C PHE A 69 2.14 3.07 -4.37
N MET A 70 2.29 1.75 -4.29
CA MET A 70 3.11 1.14 -3.23
C MET A 70 4.56 1.58 -3.26
N ARG A 71 5.15 1.68 -4.45
CA ARG A 71 6.51 2.20 -4.59
C ARG A 71 6.61 3.62 -4.03
N TRP A 72 5.67 4.48 -4.38
CA TRP A 72 5.59 5.85 -3.87
C TRP A 72 5.41 5.92 -2.35
N LEU A 73 4.61 5.02 -1.75
CA LEU A 73 4.45 4.93 -0.30
C LEU A 73 5.73 4.47 0.40
N LEU A 74 6.42 3.47 -0.17
CA LEU A 74 7.65 2.91 0.38
C LEU A 74 8.80 3.93 0.42
N GLU A 75 8.74 5.02 -0.35
CA GLU A 75 9.70 6.13 -0.31
C GLU A 75 9.43 7.14 0.81
N LYS A 76 8.24 7.13 1.43
CA LYS A 76 7.89 8.11 2.47
C LYS A 76 8.59 7.80 3.80
N GLU A 77 8.94 8.86 4.53
CA GLU A 77 9.58 8.75 5.85
C GLU A 77 8.57 8.52 6.98
N LYS A 78 7.34 9.04 6.87
CA LYS A 78 6.30 8.86 7.88
C LYS A 78 4.93 8.69 7.23
N LEU A 79 4.26 7.58 7.53
CA LEU A 79 2.96 7.23 6.98
C LEU A 79 2.36 5.99 7.67
N ASN A 80 1.05 5.82 7.54
CA ASN A 80 0.38 4.54 7.68
C ASN A 80 0.58 3.75 6.36
N LEU A 81 1.45 2.74 6.40
CA LEU A 81 1.89 1.96 5.26
C LEU A 81 1.10 0.65 5.17
N PRO A 82 0.43 0.35 4.03
CA PRO A 82 -0.12 -0.97 3.78
C PRO A 82 0.97 -2.03 3.84
N ILE A 83 0.74 -3.08 4.62
CA ILE A 83 1.64 -4.23 4.79
C ILE A 83 0.99 -5.54 4.33
N LEU A 84 -0.32 -5.70 4.50
CA LEU A 84 -1.05 -6.88 4.02
C LEU A 84 -2.31 -6.44 3.27
N SER A 85 -2.67 -7.20 2.24
CA SER A 85 -3.91 -7.03 1.47
C SER A 85 -4.60 -8.37 1.26
N CYS A 86 -5.90 -8.32 0.96
CA CYS A 86 -6.63 -9.47 0.43
C CYS A 86 -5.91 -10.03 -0.82
N PRO A 87 -5.74 -11.36 -0.93
CA PRO A 87 -5.09 -11.97 -2.10
C PRO A 87 -6.02 -12.13 -3.31
N ASP A 88 -7.35 -12.08 -3.11
CA ASP A 88 -8.35 -12.26 -4.18
C ASP A 88 -8.36 -11.08 -5.16
N ASP A 89 -8.12 -9.88 -4.64
CA ASP A 89 -8.11 -8.59 -5.33
C ASP A 89 -6.91 -7.76 -4.81
N LEU A 90 -5.77 -7.88 -5.49
CA LEU A 90 -4.57 -7.15 -5.11
C LEU A 90 -4.64 -5.73 -5.71
N ASP A 91 -5.62 -4.95 -5.24
CA ASP A 91 -5.95 -3.59 -5.69
C ASP A 91 -6.35 -2.63 -4.54
N PHE A 92 -6.18 -3.06 -3.29
CA PHE A 92 -6.50 -2.35 -2.04
C PHE A 92 -7.99 -2.11 -1.74
N SER A 93 -8.92 -2.74 -2.45
CA SER A 93 -10.35 -2.47 -2.27
C SER A 93 -11.03 -3.28 -1.15
N CYS A 94 -10.42 -4.39 -0.71
CA CYS A 94 -11.03 -5.32 0.24
C CYS A 94 -10.48 -5.18 1.67
N ILE A 95 -9.53 -6.04 2.06
CA ILE A 95 -8.88 -6.01 3.38
C ILE A 95 -7.52 -5.37 3.20
N VAL A 96 -7.25 -4.29 3.94
CA VAL A 96 -5.91 -3.70 4.01
C VAL A 96 -5.50 -3.57 5.48
N ILE A 97 -4.35 -4.16 5.81
CA ILE A 97 -3.68 -3.98 7.10
C ILE A 97 -2.54 -3.00 6.91
N VAL A 98 -2.46 -2.02 7.79
CA VAL A 98 -1.44 -0.96 7.78
C VAL A 98 -0.58 -1.00 9.04
N ALA A 99 0.67 -0.57 8.93
CA ALA A 99 1.52 -0.20 10.06
C ALA A 99 1.74 1.31 10.10
N GLU A 100 1.68 1.94 11.27
CA GLU A 100 2.17 3.31 11.44
C GLU A 100 3.70 3.30 11.42
N VAL A 101 4.28 3.76 10.31
CA VAL A 101 5.72 3.74 10.03
C VAL A 101 6.33 5.12 10.25
N GLU A 102 7.46 5.17 10.94
CA GLU A 102 8.33 6.33 11.03
C GLU A 102 9.79 5.92 10.79
N LYS A 103 10.42 6.51 9.78
CA LYS A 103 11.82 6.30 9.43
C LYS A 103 12.64 7.48 9.95
N THR A 104 13.77 7.16 10.55
CA THR A 104 14.78 8.10 11.05
C THR A 104 16.11 7.80 10.35
N GLU A 105 17.17 8.56 10.63
CA GLU A 105 18.47 8.32 9.97
C GLU A 105 18.99 6.87 10.10
N HIS A 106 18.69 6.20 11.21
CA HIS A 106 19.24 4.87 11.52
C HIS A 106 18.20 3.79 11.78
N HIS A 107 16.96 4.15 12.05
CA HIS A 107 15.92 3.20 12.45
C HIS A 107 14.62 3.39 11.69
N VAL A 108 13.87 2.31 11.54
CA VAL A 108 12.48 2.32 11.10
C VAL A 108 11.62 1.78 12.23
N TYR A 109 10.60 2.55 12.61
CA TYR A 109 9.65 2.18 13.65
C TYR A 109 8.34 1.76 13.02
N TRP A 110 7.79 0.63 13.47
CA TRP A 110 6.37 0.31 13.33
C TRP A 110 5.75 0.48 14.71
N LYS A 111 5.00 1.57 14.91
CA LYS A 111 4.46 1.91 16.23
C LYS A 111 3.25 1.06 16.58
N ARG A 112 2.34 0.93 15.61
CA ARG A 112 1.09 0.20 15.76
C ARG A 112 0.61 -0.37 14.43
N ILE A 113 -0.24 -1.38 14.51
CA ILE A 113 -0.85 -2.05 13.36
C ILE A 113 -2.36 -1.93 13.45
N GLY A 114 -3.00 -1.68 12.31
CA GLY A 114 -4.44 -1.49 12.23
C GLY A 114 -5.02 -1.98 10.91
N LYS A 115 -6.34 -2.11 10.88
CA LYS A 115 -7.11 -2.45 9.68
C LYS A 115 -7.78 -1.19 9.13
N VAL A 116 -7.68 -0.98 7.82
CA VAL A 116 -8.41 0.10 7.15
C VAL A 116 -9.91 -0.19 7.16
N ASN A 117 -10.70 0.84 7.46
CA ASN A 117 -12.15 0.81 7.37
C ASN A 117 -12.61 1.44 6.04
N HIS A 118 -12.82 0.59 5.02
CA HIS A 118 -13.27 1.04 3.70
C HIS A 118 -14.72 1.56 3.65
N SER A 119 -15.52 1.45 4.73
CA SER A 119 -16.90 1.97 4.72
C SER A 119 -17.00 3.49 4.59
N ILE A 120 -15.89 4.19 4.81
CA ILE A 120 -15.76 5.64 4.67
C ILE A 120 -15.43 6.08 3.24
N GLU A 121 -14.93 5.16 2.40
CA GLU A 121 -14.53 5.46 1.04
C GLU A 121 -15.73 5.59 0.11
N LYS A 122 -15.64 6.54 -0.82
CA LYS A 122 -16.71 6.88 -1.75
C LYS A 122 -16.15 6.94 -3.16
N LEU A 123 -16.53 5.96 -3.96
CA LEU A 123 -16.07 5.80 -5.33
C LEU A 123 -16.28 7.06 -6.21
N GLU A 124 -17.39 7.78 -6.05
CA GLU A 124 -17.62 8.98 -6.85
C GLU A 124 -16.66 10.12 -6.46
N GLU A 125 -16.33 10.26 -5.17
CA GLU A 125 -15.31 11.23 -4.74
C GLU A 125 -13.91 10.78 -5.21
N GLU A 126 -13.59 9.49 -5.12
CA GLU A 126 -12.31 8.94 -5.60
C GLU A 126 -12.07 9.26 -7.08
N LYS A 127 -13.09 9.10 -7.94
CA LYS A 127 -12.98 9.42 -9.37
C LYS A 127 -12.64 10.89 -9.64
N GLU A 128 -13.14 11.80 -8.81
CA GLU A 128 -12.84 13.24 -8.91
C GLU A 128 -11.38 13.57 -8.53
N HIS A 129 -10.69 12.66 -7.85
CA HIS A 129 -9.29 12.80 -7.43
C HIS A 129 -8.29 12.14 -8.41
N GLY A 130 -8.76 11.70 -9.58
CA GLY A 130 -7.93 11.18 -10.67
C GLY A 130 -7.28 12.28 -11.51
N ILE A 131 -7.23 12.09 -12.83
CA ILE A 131 -6.63 13.01 -13.80
C ILE A 131 -7.29 14.39 -13.80
N VAL A 132 -8.57 14.46 -13.45
CA VAL A 132 -9.33 15.72 -13.45
C VAL A 132 -9.01 16.59 -12.23
N PHE A 133 -8.26 16.08 -11.25
CA PHE A 133 -7.86 16.80 -10.05
C PHE A 133 -6.63 17.68 -10.31
N VAL A 134 -6.87 18.83 -10.93
CA VAL A 134 -5.82 19.71 -11.45
C VAL A 134 -5.08 20.53 -10.39
N ASP A 135 -5.60 20.61 -9.16
CA ASP A 135 -5.00 21.42 -8.08
C ASP A 135 -3.58 20.95 -7.69
N ILE A 136 -3.24 19.70 -8.00
CA ILE A 136 -1.92 19.10 -7.75
C ILE A 136 -1.02 19.04 -8.98
N TYR A 137 -1.47 19.56 -10.14
CA TYR A 137 -0.69 19.46 -11.38
C TYR A 137 0.62 20.24 -11.30
N SER A 138 1.70 19.58 -11.68
CA SER A 138 2.98 20.21 -11.98
C SER A 138 3.00 20.79 -13.41
N ASP A 139 4.04 21.58 -13.71
CA ASP A 139 4.29 22.08 -15.07
C ASP A 139 4.45 20.95 -16.10
N GLU A 140 4.93 19.77 -15.68
CA GLU A 140 5.05 18.60 -16.53
C GLU A 140 3.70 17.94 -16.79
N ASP A 141 2.85 17.87 -15.76
CA ASP A 141 1.48 17.35 -15.89
C ASP A 141 0.67 18.22 -16.86
N TRP A 142 0.78 19.54 -16.77
CA TRP A 142 0.15 20.44 -17.73
C TRP A 142 0.62 20.22 -19.17
N LYS A 143 1.87 19.79 -19.39
CA LYS A 143 2.35 19.46 -20.74
C LYS A 143 1.79 18.14 -21.26
N LYS A 144 1.55 17.18 -20.37
CA LYS A 144 1.15 15.81 -20.74
C LYS A 144 -0.36 15.60 -20.80
N TYR A 145 -1.11 16.26 -19.92
CA TYR A 145 -2.49 15.91 -19.61
C TYR A 145 -3.46 17.09 -19.69
N ALA A 146 -3.06 18.20 -20.32
CA ALA A 146 -3.95 19.34 -20.50
C ALA A 146 -5.20 19.02 -21.33
N ASP A 147 -5.15 18.00 -22.19
CA ASP A 147 -6.28 17.51 -22.97
C ASP A 147 -7.31 16.74 -22.13
N ALA A 148 -6.87 16.11 -21.03
CA ALA A 148 -7.73 15.42 -20.07
C ALA A 148 -8.19 16.31 -18.91
N ALA A 149 -7.49 17.42 -18.68
CA ALA A 149 -7.83 18.37 -17.63
C ALA A 149 -9.27 18.87 -17.79
N PHE A 150 -10.00 18.97 -16.68
CA PHE A 150 -11.39 19.44 -16.62
C PHE A 150 -12.43 18.60 -17.39
N MET A 151 -12.08 17.42 -17.91
CA MET A 151 -13.08 16.48 -18.40
C MET A 151 -14.09 16.19 -17.28
N GLN A 152 -15.37 16.08 -17.64
CA GLN A 152 -16.38 15.70 -16.66
C GLN A 152 -16.24 14.21 -16.31
N VAL A 153 -16.13 13.89 -15.01
CA VAL A 153 -16.13 12.51 -14.53
C VAL A 153 -17.36 11.76 -15.06
N ASN A 154 -17.16 10.50 -15.44
CA ASN A 154 -18.17 9.64 -16.05
C ASN A 154 -18.67 10.08 -17.46
N SER A 155 -18.12 11.14 -18.05
CA SER A 155 -18.42 11.50 -19.46
C SER A 155 -17.83 10.48 -20.45
N ILE A 156 -18.29 10.51 -21.70
CA ILE A 156 -17.77 9.61 -22.75
C ILE A 156 -16.28 9.87 -22.99
N GLU A 157 -15.89 11.14 -23.14
CA GLU A 157 -14.51 11.57 -23.35
C GLU A 157 -13.59 11.11 -22.22
N TRP A 158 -14.04 11.28 -20.97
CA TRP A 158 -13.29 10.80 -19.80
C TRP A 158 -13.15 9.28 -19.78
N ARG A 159 -14.23 8.54 -20.07
CA ARG A 159 -14.20 7.07 -20.13
C ARG A 159 -13.27 6.55 -21.22
N GLU A 160 -13.27 7.19 -22.38
CA GLU A 160 -12.34 6.87 -23.47
C GLU A 160 -10.89 7.13 -23.06
N TRP A 161 -10.64 8.27 -22.41
CA TRP A 161 -9.29 8.62 -21.95
C TRP A 161 -8.77 7.61 -20.91
N ILE A 162 -9.55 7.33 -19.84
CA ILE A 162 -9.12 6.39 -18.80
C ILE A 162 -8.95 4.96 -19.34
N SER A 163 -9.68 4.57 -20.39
CA SER A 163 -9.52 3.24 -21.01
C SER A 163 -8.12 3.02 -21.60
N THR A 164 -7.43 4.10 -21.97
CA THR A 164 -6.08 4.07 -22.55
C THR A 164 -5.00 4.53 -21.57
N HIS A 165 -5.37 5.14 -20.45
CA HIS A 165 -4.46 5.72 -19.45
C HIS A 165 -4.77 5.24 -18.02
N TRP A 166 -5.33 4.03 -17.87
CA TRP A 166 -5.83 3.54 -16.59
C TRP A 166 -4.77 3.52 -15.48
N SER A 167 -3.53 3.12 -15.79
CA SER A 167 -2.44 3.14 -14.79
C SER A 167 -2.22 4.55 -14.22
N GLU A 168 -2.23 5.58 -15.08
CA GLU A 168 -2.02 6.97 -14.65
C GLU A 168 -3.21 7.51 -13.87
N GLU A 169 -4.43 7.26 -14.35
CA GLU A 169 -5.65 7.61 -13.65
C GLU A 169 -5.69 6.98 -12.25
N LEU A 170 -5.45 5.67 -12.17
CA LEU A 170 -5.51 4.92 -10.93
C LEU A 170 -4.43 5.38 -9.95
N PHE A 171 -3.18 5.54 -10.41
CA PHE A 171 -2.11 6.06 -9.57
C PHE A 171 -2.48 7.43 -8.97
N ARG A 172 -3.05 8.33 -9.76
CA ARG A 172 -3.51 9.66 -9.29
C ARG A 172 -4.60 9.54 -8.22
N ARG A 173 -5.63 8.71 -8.45
CA ARG A 173 -6.65 8.45 -7.45
C ARG A 173 -6.06 7.93 -6.15
N ARG A 174 -5.09 7.00 -6.23
CA ARG A 174 -4.43 6.44 -5.06
C ARG A 174 -3.67 7.50 -4.26
N ILE A 175 -2.87 8.35 -4.90
CA ILE A 175 -2.09 9.37 -4.18
C ILE A 175 -2.95 10.54 -3.67
N ASN A 176 -4.06 10.87 -4.35
CA ASN A 176 -4.89 12.03 -4.04
C ASN A 176 -6.11 11.71 -3.17
N TYR A 177 -6.55 10.45 -3.11
CA TYR A 177 -7.69 10.02 -2.32
C TYR A 177 -7.32 8.93 -1.32
N THR A 178 -6.96 7.74 -1.80
CA THR A 178 -6.70 6.55 -0.96
C THR A 178 -5.60 6.80 0.07
N TYR A 179 -4.51 7.46 -0.32
CA TYR A 179 -3.43 7.84 0.60
C TYR A 179 -3.97 8.61 1.79
N HIS A 180 -4.77 9.64 1.55
CA HIS A 180 -5.33 10.50 2.60
C HIS A 180 -6.32 9.74 3.49
N CYS A 181 -7.13 8.83 2.92
CA CYS A 181 -7.97 7.93 3.70
C CYS A 181 -7.14 7.10 4.67
N TYR A 182 -6.00 6.56 4.22
CA TYR A 182 -5.12 5.73 5.07
C TYR A 182 -4.34 6.55 6.09
N GLN A 183 -4.06 7.83 5.83
CA GLN A 183 -3.33 8.67 6.78
C GLN A 183 -4.21 9.24 7.90
N ASP A 184 -5.52 9.07 7.82
CA ASP A 184 -6.45 9.53 8.84
C ASP A 184 -6.78 8.39 9.80
N ASP A 185 -6.28 8.52 11.04
CA ASP A 185 -6.50 7.55 12.13
C ASP A 185 -7.96 7.19 12.37
N ARG A 186 -8.91 8.09 12.02
CA ARG A 186 -10.35 7.83 12.19
C ARG A 186 -10.86 6.74 11.25
N ASN A 187 -10.10 6.43 10.19
CA ASN A 187 -10.42 5.42 9.20
C ASN A 187 -9.66 4.10 9.45
N ILE A 188 -8.95 3.99 10.58
CA ILE A 188 -8.18 2.81 10.93
C ILE A 188 -8.66 2.26 12.27
N ASP A 189 -9.09 1.01 12.24
CA ASP A 189 -9.34 0.22 13.44
C ASP A 189 -7.99 -0.32 13.93
N TRP A 190 -7.35 0.41 14.85
CA TRP A 190 -6.06 0.02 15.43
C TRP A 190 -6.19 -1.23 16.28
N ILE A 191 -5.32 -2.21 16.02
CA ILE A 191 -5.35 -3.54 16.62
C ILE A 191 -4.38 -3.62 17.81
N TYR A 192 -3.15 -3.12 17.63
CA TYR A 192 -2.11 -3.28 18.64
C TYR A 192 -0.98 -2.24 18.49
N ASP A 193 -0.46 -1.76 19.62
CA ASP A 193 0.73 -0.92 19.72
C ASP A 193 1.97 -1.80 19.94
N CYS A 194 2.75 -2.04 18.89
CA CYS A 194 3.87 -3.00 18.90
C CYS A 194 5.25 -2.36 19.15
N ASP A 195 5.41 -1.06 18.86
CA ASP A 195 6.67 -0.30 19.01
C ASP A 195 7.92 -1.03 18.47
N TRP A 196 7.78 -1.76 17.37
CA TRP A 196 8.90 -2.45 16.75
C TRP A 196 9.89 -1.45 16.16
N CYS A 197 11.17 -1.76 16.31
CA CYS A 197 12.28 -0.92 15.87
C CYS A 197 13.28 -1.75 15.07
N PHE A 198 13.45 -1.42 13.79
CA PHE A 198 14.32 -2.09 12.84
C PHE A 198 15.53 -1.23 12.48
N ASP A 199 16.64 -1.86 12.10
CA ASP A 199 17.77 -1.16 11.45
C ASP A 199 17.34 -0.66 10.06
N ARG A 200 17.57 0.63 9.78
CA ARG A 200 17.13 1.24 8.52
C ARG A 200 17.79 0.61 7.30
N LYS A 201 19.08 0.28 7.38
CA LYS A 201 19.80 -0.26 6.23
C LYS A 201 19.29 -1.65 5.87
N GLN A 202 19.03 -2.50 6.86
CA GLN A 202 18.43 -3.82 6.67
C GLN A 202 17.01 -3.71 6.11
N TYR A 203 16.20 -2.81 6.68
CA TYR A 203 14.83 -2.55 6.21
C TYR A 203 14.79 -2.10 4.74
N GLU A 204 15.61 -1.11 4.36
CA GLU A 204 15.69 -0.61 2.99
C GLU A 204 16.25 -1.67 2.01
N THR A 205 17.13 -2.55 2.50
CA THR A 205 17.62 -3.69 1.70
C THR A 205 16.49 -4.67 1.40
N LEU A 206 15.65 -4.98 2.40
CA LEU A 206 14.46 -5.82 2.23
C LEU A 206 13.48 -5.18 1.23
N VAL A 207 13.11 -3.92 1.44
CA VAL A 207 12.23 -3.17 0.52
C VAL A 207 12.76 -3.17 -0.91
N SER A 208 14.07 -2.96 -1.09
CA SER A 208 14.71 -2.97 -2.41
C SER A 208 14.67 -4.35 -3.07
N SER A 209 14.67 -5.42 -2.29
CA SER A 209 14.58 -6.79 -2.82
C SER A 209 13.19 -7.13 -3.36
N CYS A 210 12.14 -6.52 -2.80
CA CYS A 210 10.76 -6.65 -3.24
C CYS A 210 10.46 -5.94 -4.57
N HIS A 211 11.22 -4.86 -4.85
CA HIS A 211 11.08 -4.06 -6.06
C HIS A 211 12.45 -3.91 -6.76
N PRO A 212 12.97 -4.98 -7.39
CA PRO A 212 14.29 -4.92 -8.02
C PRO A 212 14.34 -3.78 -9.04
N ARG A 213 15.43 -3.02 -9.01
CA ARG A 213 15.68 -1.83 -9.85
C ARG A 213 15.55 -2.05 -11.37
N CYS A 214 15.44 -3.29 -11.84
CA CYS A 214 15.28 -3.63 -13.26
C CYS A 214 13.98 -3.12 -13.92
N TRP A 215 13.05 -2.53 -13.16
CA TRP A 215 11.88 -1.85 -13.70
C TRP A 215 12.10 -0.34 -13.97
N MET A 216 13.31 0.19 -13.78
CA MET A 216 13.66 1.60 -14.02
C MET A 216 14.21 1.88 -15.44
N VAL A 217 14.19 0.92 -16.36
CA VAL A 217 14.75 1.10 -17.71
C VAL A 217 13.64 1.07 -18.76
N GLU A 218 12.72 2.03 -18.72
CA GLU A 218 12.10 2.63 -19.90
C GLU A 218 11.88 4.11 -19.56
N ASN A 219 12.41 5.01 -20.39
CA ASN A 219 12.38 6.48 -20.28
C ASN A 219 13.50 7.20 -19.50
N THR A 220 14.77 6.91 -19.79
CA THR A 220 15.80 7.97 -19.77
C THR A 220 16.79 7.82 -20.93
N GLU A 221 16.38 8.22 -22.13
CA GLU A 221 17.32 8.85 -23.08
C GLU A 221 17.09 10.36 -23.03
N ILE A 222 17.72 11.02 -22.05
CA ILE A 222 18.01 12.45 -22.13
C ILE A 222 19.40 12.54 -22.74
N PRO A 223 19.60 13.15 -23.93
CA PRO A 223 20.93 13.33 -24.48
C PRO A 223 21.69 14.31 -23.58
N ARG A 224 22.84 13.89 -23.08
CA ARG A 224 23.84 14.82 -22.53
C ARG A 224 24.58 15.46 -23.70
N THR A 225 24.38 16.76 -23.84
CA THR A 225 25.20 17.79 -24.52
C THR A 225 25.76 17.45 -25.90
#